data_AF-A0A7U6KNU2-F1
#
_entry.id   AF-A0A7U6KNU2-F1
#
_cell.length_a   1.000
_cell.length_b   1.000
_cell.length_c   1.000
_cell.angle_alpha   90.00
_cell.angle_beta   90.00
_cell.angle_gamma   90.00
#
_symmetry.space_group_name_H-M   'P 1'
#
loop_
_entity.id
_entity.type
_entity.pdbx_description
1 polymer ?
#
loop_
_entity_poly.entity_id
_entity_poly.type
_entity_poly.pdbx_seq_one_letter_code
_entity_poly.pdbx_strand_id
1 'polypeptide(L)'
;MFSAPNRLRYAFSFFGIVDLLSVLPSYLSLLFVGVQYLLVIRVLRILRVFRVLKLKAYMQQAGFLASALKTSQQKITVFFLSLVLLVTIFGSIIYVVEGPENGFTSIPLSIYWAVVTMTTVGYGDMSPKTPLGQAIATMVMITGYSIIAVPTGIFTSELARNMRPQLNPVTCPNCGKFGHAVGADFCDRCGHALHI
;
A
#
# COMPACT_ATOMS: atom_id res chain seq x y z
N MET A 1 1.08 27.56 10.87
CA MET A 1 2.05 28.31 10.05
C MET A 1 2.94 29.24 10.89
N PHE A 2 2.60 29.53 12.16
CA PHE A 2 3.35 30.48 13.01
C PHE A 2 4.35 29.88 14.02
N SER A 3 4.61 28.56 13.99
CA SER A 3 5.47 27.90 15.01
C SER A 3 6.52 26.95 14.42
N ALA A 4 7.00 27.20 13.20
CA ALA A 4 8.10 26.43 12.63
C ALA A 4 9.42 27.21 12.79
N PRO A 5 10.45 26.66 13.46
CA PRO A 5 11.70 27.37 13.77
C PRO A 5 12.58 27.69 12.56
N ASN A 6 12.33 27.10 11.37
CA ASN A 6 13.06 27.40 10.13
C ASN A 6 12.13 27.45 8.90
N ARG A 7 11.68 28.65 8.53
CA ARG A 7 10.64 28.89 7.51
C ARG A 7 11.03 28.46 6.09
N LEU A 8 12.29 28.67 5.70
CA LEU A 8 12.79 28.35 4.35
C LEU A 8 12.91 26.83 4.12
N ARG A 9 13.35 26.07 5.12
CA ARG A 9 13.44 24.60 5.03
C ARG A 9 12.06 23.93 4.96
N TYR A 10 11.05 24.54 5.59
CA TYR A 10 9.66 24.08 5.50
C TYR A 10 9.06 24.38 4.13
N ALA A 11 9.29 25.57 3.56
CA ALA A 11 8.77 25.96 2.25
C ALA A 11 9.24 25.03 1.11
N PHE A 12 10.48 24.54 1.16
CA PHE A 12 11.03 23.57 0.20
C PHE A 12 10.83 22.09 0.59
N SER A 13 10.14 21.79 1.69
CA SER A 13 9.77 20.41 2.01
C SER A 13 8.60 19.94 1.14
N PHE A 14 8.45 18.63 0.94
CA PHE A 14 7.32 18.05 0.18
C PHE A 14 5.97 18.62 0.64
N PHE A 15 5.78 18.76 1.96
CA PHE A 15 4.55 19.31 2.54
C PHE A 15 4.42 20.84 2.39
N GLY A 16 5.52 21.58 2.36
CA GLY A 16 5.52 23.02 2.11
C GLY A 16 5.21 23.36 0.66
N ILE A 17 5.74 22.59 -0.29
CA ILE A 17 5.45 22.74 -1.73
C ILE A 17 3.97 22.47 -2.00
N VAL A 18 3.40 21.40 -1.43
CA VAL A 18 1.97 21.07 -1.56
C VAL A 18 1.08 22.14 -0.92
N ASP A 19 1.45 22.67 0.26
CA ASP A 19 0.69 23.74 0.92
C ASP A 19 0.73 25.05 0.10
N LEU A 20 1.90 25.40 -0.44
CA LEU A 20 2.11 26.56 -1.30
C LEU A 20 1.27 26.45 -2.59
N LEU A 21 1.35 25.32 -3.30
CA LEU A 21 0.58 25.02 -4.51
C LEU A 21 -0.94 25.00 -4.25
N SER A 22 -1.39 24.69 -3.03
CA SER A 22 -2.82 24.69 -2.69
C SER A 22 -3.41 26.09 -2.48
N VAL A 23 -2.58 27.08 -2.11
CA VAL A 23 -2.98 28.47 -1.84
C VAL A 23 -2.76 29.37 -3.05
N LEU A 24 -1.74 29.06 -3.87
CA LEU A 24 -1.35 29.78 -5.09
C LEU A 24 -2.53 30.08 -6.05
N PRO A 25 -3.44 29.13 -6.35
CA PRO A 25 -4.56 29.37 -7.27
C PRO A 25 -5.52 30.46 -6.78
N SER A 26 -5.73 30.58 -5.47
CA SER A 26 -6.61 31.60 -4.89
C SER A 26 -5.98 32.99 -4.99
N TYR A 27 -4.66 33.09 -4.81
CA TYR A 27 -3.93 34.36 -4.88
C TYR A 27 -3.76 34.85 -6.33
N LEU A 28 -3.45 33.94 -7.26
CA LEU A 28 -3.39 34.24 -8.69
C LEU A 28 -4.74 34.71 -9.26
N SER A 29 -5.86 34.17 -8.76
CA SER A 29 -7.20 34.56 -9.22
C SER A 29 -7.59 36.00 -8.86
N LEU A 30 -6.95 36.58 -7.85
CA LEU A 30 -7.17 37.97 -7.42
C LEU A 30 -6.29 38.97 -8.21
N LEU A 31 -5.13 38.53 -8.71
CA LEU A 31 -4.16 39.41 -9.38
C LEU A 31 -4.34 39.50 -10.91
N PHE A 32 -4.90 38.47 -11.56
CA PHE A 32 -4.99 38.40 -13.03
C PHE A 32 -6.44 38.21 -13.52
N VAL A 33 -7.15 39.33 -13.70
CA VAL A 33 -8.48 39.37 -14.34
C VAL A 33 -8.30 39.65 -15.84
N GLY A 34 -8.25 38.61 -16.66
CA GLY A 34 -8.08 38.73 -18.12
C GLY A 34 -8.50 37.47 -18.86
N VAL A 35 -9.33 37.64 -19.90
CA VAL A 35 -10.30 36.67 -20.44
C VAL A 35 -9.68 35.37 -21.03
N GLN A 36 -8.36 35.32 -21.26
CA GLN A 36 -7.67 34.11 -21.75
C GLN A 36 -7.09 33.22 -20.63
N TYR A 37 -6.84 33.76 -19.44
CA TYR A 37 -6.29 33.00 -18.31
C TYR A 37 -7.37 32.21 -17.54
N LEU A 38 -8.64 32.42 -17.86
CA LEU A 38 -9.78 31.77 -17.19
C LEU A 38 -9.79 30.24 -17.34
N LEU A 39 -9.29 29.68 -18.45
CA LEU A 39 -9.18 28.23 -18.64
C LEU A 39 -8.10 27.62 -17.74
N VAL A 40 -6.91 28.23 -17.69
CA VAL A 40 -5.82 27.80 -16.80
C VAL A 40 -6.27 27.92 -15.35
N ILE A 41 -6.93 29.03 -14.97
CA ILE A 41 -7.50 29.22 -13.63
C ILE A 41 -8.57 28.14 -13.31
N ARG A 42 -9.38 27.73 -14.29
CA ARG A 42 -10.40 26.68 -14.11
C ARG A 42 -9.76 25.30 -13.87
N VAL A 43 -8.67 24.96 -14.56
CA VAL A 43 -7.87 23.75 -14.29
C VAL A 43 -7.16 23.85 -12.94
N LEU A 44 -6.61 25.01 -12.59
CA LEU A 44 -5.98 25.25 -11.29
C LEU A 44 -6.97 25.17 -10.12
N ARG A 45 -8.29 25.30 -10.34
CA ARG A 45 -9.30 25.01 -9.29
C ARG A 45 -9.37 23.53 -8.93
N ILE A 46 -9.02 22.60 -9.83
CA ILE A 46 -8.91 21.15 -9.50
C ILE A 46 -7.83 20.93 -8.45
N LEU A 47 -6.78 21.76 -8.42
CA LEU A 47 -5.76 21.69 -7.37
C LEU A 47 -6.34 21.91 -5.95
N ARG A 48 -7.56 22.43 -5.81
CA ARG A 48 -8.26 22.49 -4.52
C ARG A 48 -8.64 21.10 -3.98
N VAL A 49 -8.66 20.03 -4.79
CA VAL A 49 -8.72 18.63 -4.30
C VAL A 49 -7.53 18.32 -3.39
N PHE A 50 -6.35 18.87 -3.67
CA PHE A 50 -5.21 18.74 -2.76
C PHE A 50 -5.44 19.42 -1.40
N ARG A 51 -6.39 20.37 -1.32
CA ARG A 51 -6.85 20.93 -0.03
C ARG A 51 -7.67 19.92 0.77
N VAL A 52 -8.46 19.06 0.13
CA VAL A 52 -9.14 17.93 0.80
C VAL A 52 -8.11 16.88 1.25
N LEU A 53 -7.04 16.71 0.47
CA LEU A 53 -5.85 15.96 0.86
C LEU A 53 -4.96 16.70 1.90
N LYS A 54 -5.39 17.83 2.50
CA LYS A 54 -4.79 18.40 3.74
C LYS A 54 -5.11 17.50 4.93
N LEU A 55 -4.60 16.30 4.84
CA LEU A 55 -4.79 15.18 5.69
C LEU A 55 -3.64 15.22 6.71
N LYS A 56 -3.44 16.36 7.40
CA LYS A 56 -2.52 16.41 8.55
C LYS A 56 -2.91 15.38 9.62
N ALA A 57 -4.20 15.01 9.66
CA ALA A 57 -4.73 13.90 10.43
C ALA A 57 -4.50 12.50 9.80
N TYR A 58 -4.53 12.33 8.45
CA TYR A 58 -4.04 11.05 7.89
C TYR A 58 -2.55 10.93 8.01
N MET A 59 -1.73 11.96 7.85
CA MET A 59 -0.29 11.75 7.70
C MET A 59 0.32 11.10 8.95
N GLN A 60 -0.30 11.24 10.12
CA GLN A 60 0.02 10.43 11.29
C GLN A 60 -0.39 8.95 11.10
N GLN A 61 -1.55 8.66 10.49
CA GLN A 61 -2.00 7.31 10.12
C GLN A 61 -1.30 6.70 8.87
N ALA A 62 -0.88 7.51 7.91
CA ALA A 62 -0.14 7.13 6.70
C ALA A 62 1.34 6.93 7.03
N GLY A 63 1.88 7.65 8.02
CA GLY A 63 3.18 7.34 8.62
C GLY A 63 3.19 5.98 9.30
N PHE A 64 2.09 5.61 9.96
CA PHE A 64 1.88 4.26 10.51
C PHE A 64 1.72 3.19 9.42
N LEU A 65 0.98 3.48 8.35
CA LEU A 65 0.86 2.57 7.20
C LEU A 65 2.21 2.41 6.47
N ALA A 66 2.95 3.50 6.30
CA ALA A 66 4.27 3.52 5.67
C ALA A 66 5.34 2.84 6.54
N SER A 67 5.27 3.00 7.87
CA SER A 67 6.17 2.26 8.78
C SER A 67 5.82 0.78 8.82
N ALA A 68 4.53 0.41 8.82
CA ALA A 68 4.09 -0.98 8.72
C ALA A 68 4.51 -1.64 7.39
N LEU A 69 4.42 -0.90 6.27
CA LEU A 69 4.92 -1.32 4.95
C LEU A 69 6.45 -1.46 4.95
N LYS A 70 7.18 -0.55 5.60
CA LYS A 70 8.65 -0.62 5.71
C LYS A 70 9.11 -1.81 6.55
N THR A 71 8.43 -2.09 7.66
CA THR A 71 8.68 -3.28 8.49
C THR A 71 8.33 -4.57 7.75
N SER A 72 7.29 -4.54 6.91
CA SER A 72 6.85 -5.67 6.09
C SER A 72 7.52 -5.73 4.71
N GLN A 73 8.44 -4.81 4.40
CA GLN A 73 9.01 -4.65 3.06
C GLN A 73 9.68 -5.93 2.58
N GLN A 74 10.45 -6.60 3.44
CA GLN A 74 11.11 -7.85 3.09
C GLN A 74 10.11 -8.95 2.71
N LYS A 75 9.01 -9.09 3.47
CA LYS A 75 7.96 -10.10 3.21
C LYS A 75 7.25 -9.81 1.89
N ILE A 76 6.93 -8.54 1.64
CA ILE A 76 6.27 -8.09 0.40
C ILE A 76 7.19 -8.26 -0.80
N THR A 77 8.48 -7.90 -0.68
CA THR A 77 9.47 -8.09 -1.75
C THR A 77 9.63 -9.56 -2.12
N VAL A 78 9.73 -10.46 -1.14
CA VAL A 78 9.80 -11.92 -1.38
C VAL A 78 8.54 -12.42 -2.10
N PHE A 79 7.36 -11.93 -1.71
CA PHE A 79 6.10 -12.27 -2.37
C PHE A 79 6.09 -11.84 -3.84
N PHE A 80 6.41 -10.58 -4.15
CA PHE A 80 6.47 -10.12 -5.55
C PHE A 80 7.52 -10.84 -6.37
N LEU A 81 8.68 -11.16 -5.78
CA LEU A 81 9.70 -11.97 -6.45
C LEU A 81 9.19 -13.37 -6.77
N SER A 82 8.50 -14.02 -5.82
CA SER A 82 7.89 -15.33 -6.05
C SER A 82 6.80 -15.28 -7.14
N LEU A 83 6.03 -14.20 -7.20
CA LEU A 83 5.02 -13.97 -8.24
C LEU A 83 5.66 -13.86 -9.63
N VAL A 84 6.70 -13.04 -9.76
CA VAL A 84 7.45 -12.88 -11.03
C VAL A 84 8.03 -14.22 -11.48
N LEU A 85 8.58 -15.01 -10.55
CA LEU A 85 9.12 -16.33 -10.86
C LEU A 85 8.03 -17.30 -11.33
N LEU A 86 6.88 -17.34 -10.65
CA LEU A 86 5.76 -18.21 -11.05
C LEU A 86 5.18 -17.84 -12.42
N VAL A 87 4.91 -16.56 -12.70
CA VAL A 87 4.38 -16.15 -14.01
C VAL A 87 5.40 -16.37 -15.12
N THR A 88 6.70 -16.26 -14.82
CA THR A 88 7.76 -16.59 -15.77
C THR A 88 7.75 -18.09 -16.09
N ILE A 89 7.67 -18.96 -15.08
CA ILE A 89 7.62 -20.41 -15.27
C ILE A 89 6.37 -20.81 -16.07
N PHE A 90 5.18 -20.40 -15.63
CA PHE A 90 3.93 -20.75 -16.33
C PHE A 90 3.86 -20.13 -17.73
N GLY A 91 4.32 -18.89 -17.89
CA GLY A 91 4.42 -18.23 -19.19
C GLY A 91 5.37 -18.95 -20.15
N SER A 92 6.52 -19.44 -19.67
CA SER A 92 7.44 -20.24 -20.49
C SER A 92 6.87 -21.61 -20.83
N ILE A 93 6.18 -22.29 -19.90
CA ILE A 93 5.56 -23.59 -20.17
C ILE A 93 4.46 -23.45 -21.22
N ILE A 94 3.56 -22.47 -21.07
CA ILE A 94 2.44 -22.31 -22.01
C ILE A 94 2.93 -21.91 -23.40
N TYR A 95 4.00 -21.12 -23.49
CA TYR A 95 4.65 -20.79 -24.76
C TYR A 95 5.10 -22.04 -25.51
N VAL A 96 5.71 -22.99 -24.81
CA VAL A 96 6.18 -24.25 -25.41
C VAL A 96 5.03 -25.17 -25.81
N VAL A 97 3.95 -25.18 -25.02
CA VAL A 97 2.80 -26.07 -25.24
C VAL A 97 1.88 -25.58 -26.36
N GLU A 98 1.56 -24.29 -26.37
CA GLU A 98 0.61 -23.71 -27.33
C GLU A 98 1.31 -23.21 -28.60
N GLY A 99 2.52 -22.67 -28.45
CA GLY A 99 3.30 -22.13 -29.56
C GLY A 99 2.68 -20.92 -30.27
N PRO A 100 3.34 -20.43 -31.34
CA PRO A 100 2.89 -19.27 -32.11
C PRO A 100 1.54 -19.47 -32.81
N GLU A 101 1.20 -20.71 -33.16
CA GLU A 101 -0.04 -21.05 -33.89
C GLU A 101 -1.31 -20.69 -33.10
N ASN A 102 -1.23 -20.75 -31.77
CA ASN A 102 -2.34 -20.44 -30.87
C ASN A 102 -2.24 -19.02 -30.27
N GLY A 103 -1.41 -18.14 -30.84
CA GLY A 103 -1.25 -16.75 -30.41
C GLY A 103 -0.16 -16.52 -29.36
N PHE A 104 0.51 -17.56 -28.88
CA PHE A 104 1.65 -17.46 -27.95
C PHE A 104 2.95 -17.27 -28.74
N THR A 105 3.11 -16.11 -29.39
CA THR A 105 4.21 -15.83 -30.33
C THR A 105 5.57 -15.60 -29.66
N SER A 106 5.59 -15.18 -28.40
CA SER A 106 6.82 -14.92 -27.66
C SER A 106 6.67 -15.23 -26.16
N ILE A 107 7.80 -15.51 -25.49
CA ILE A 107 7.82 -15.74 -24.05
C ILE A 107 7.26 -14.53 -23.27
N PRO A 108 7.65 -13.26 -23.55
CA PRO A 108 7.09 -12.10 -22.85
C PRO A 108 5.57 -11.97 -22.98
N LEU A 109 5.01 -12.27 -24.16
CA LEU A 109 3.57 -12.26 -24.38
C LEU A 109 2.86 -13.36 -23.58
N SER A 110 3.50 -14.53 -23.47
CA SER A 110 2.99 -15.66 -22.68
C SER A 110 3.05 -15.38 -21.17
N ILE A 111 4.08 -14.66 -20.72
CA ILE A 111 4.18 -14.12 -19.35
C ILE A 111 3.07 -13.10 -19.09
N TYR A 112 2.77 -12.22 -20.04
CA TYR A 112 1.65 -11.28 -19.94
C TYR A 112 0.32 -12.02 -19.71
N TRP A 113 0.05 -13.07 -20.50
CA TRP A 113 -1.13 -13.93 -20.29
C TRP A 113 -1.13 -14.57 -18.89
N ALA A 114 0.01 -15.09 -18.43
CA ALA A 114 0.14 -15.70 -17.11
C ALA A 114 -0.12 -14.69 -15.99
N VAL A 115 0.35 -13.45 -16.12
CA VAL A 115 0.07 -12.35 -15.18
C VAL A 115 -1.42 -12.05 -15.14
N VAL A 116 -2.07 -11.82 -16.29
CA VAL A 116 -3.50 -11.48 -16.38
C VAL A 116 -4.38 -12.58 -15.80
N THR A 117 -4.01 -13.84 -16.03
CA THR A 117 -4.76 -15.01 -15.53
C THR A 117 -4.52 -15.23 -14.03
N MET A 118 -3.27 -15.21 -13.58
CA MET A 118 -2.91 -15.43 -12.17
C MET A 118 -3.41 -14.31 -11.26
N THR A 119 -3.49 -13.08 -11.77
CA THR A 119 -4.05 -11.93 -11.04
C THR A 119 -5.58 -11.87 -11.11
N THR A 120 -6.24 -12.87 -11.72
CA THR A 120 -7.69 -12.97 -11.88
C THR A 120 -8.35 -11.84 -12.68
N VAL A 121 -7.55 -11.06 -13.43
CA VAL A 121 -8.06 -9.97 -14.29
C VAL A 121 -8.79 -10.55 -15.50
N GLY A 122 -8.17 -11.53 -16.17
CA GLY A 122 -8.81 -12.32 -17.22
C GLY A 122 -9.40 -11.52 -18.38
N TYR A 123 -8.61 -10.67 -19.04
CA TYR A 123 -9.08 -9.86 -20.18
C TYR A 123 -9.72 -10.67 -21.32
N GLY A 124 -9.31 -11.93 -21.48
CA GLY A 124 -9.86 -12.84 -22.51
C GLY A 124 -9.34 -12.58 -23.92
N ASP A 125 -8.34 -11.71 -24.06
CA ASP A 125 -7.61 -11.43 -25.30
C ASP A 125 -6.77 -12.63 -25.78
N MET A 126 -6.28 -13.43 -24.85
CA MET A 126 -5.52 -14.66 -25.13
C MET A 126 -6.00 -15.82 -24.26
N SER A 127 -6.09 -17.03 -24.83
CA SER A 127 -6.47 -18.24 -24.11
C SER A 127 -5.87 -19.50 -24.76
N PRO A 128 -5.35 -20.46 -23.96
CA PRO A 128 -4.88 -21.74 -24.47
C PRO A 128 -5.98 -22.50 -25.20
N LYS A 129 -5.65 -23.06 -26.36
CA LYS A 129 -6.59 -23.80 -27.22
C LYS A 129 -6.41 -25.31 -27.09
N THR A 130 -5.22 -25.77 -26.75
CA THR A 130 -4.93 -27.20 -26.61
C THR A 130 -5.49 -27.74 -25.29
N PRO A 131 -5.91 -29.02 -25.23
CA PRO A 131 -6.35 -29.64 -23.97
C PRO A 131 -5.28 -29.60 -22.88
N LEU A 132 -4.02 -29.76 -23.25
CA LEU A 132 -2.88 -29.71 -22.32
C LEU A 132 -2.66 -28.28 -21.81
N GLY A 133 -2.72 -27.28 -22.68
CA GLY A 133 -2.64 -25.86 -22.31
C GLY A 133 -3.81 -25.42 -21.42
N GLN A 134 -5.02 -25.95 -21.65
CA GLN A 134 -6.17 -25.72 -20.78
C GLN A 134 -5.97 -26.31 -19.39
N ALA A 135 -5.42 -27.53 -19.27
CA ALA A 135 -5.09 -28.11 -17.97
C ALA A 135 -4.07 -27.26 -17.19
N ILE A 136 -3.04 -26.75 -17.88
CA ILE A 136 -2.08 -25.81 -17.29
C ILE A 136 -2.77 -24.52 -16.87
N ALA A 137 -3.65 -23.96 -17.70
CA ALA A 137 -4.41 -22.75 -17.37
C ALA A 137 -5.25 -22.93 -16.10
N THR A 138 -5.88 -24.08 -15.92
CA THR A 138 -6.61 -24.41 -14.68
C THR A 138 -5.69 -24.40 -13.47
N MET A 139 -4.49 -24.97 -13.58
CA MET A 139 -3.49 -24.95 -12.51
C MET A 139 -3.03 -23.51 -12.19
N VAL A 140 -2.83 -22.68 -13.22
CA VAL A 140 -2.49 -21.25 -13.05
C VAL A 140 -3.59 -20.51 -12.30
N MET A 141 -4.86 -20.73 -12.66
CA MET A 141 -6.02 -20.10 -12.02
C MET A 141 -6.12 -20.49 -10.52
N ILE A 142 -5.95 -21.77 -10.18
CA ILE A 142 -5.96 -22.24 -8.78
C ILE A 142 -4.79 -21.62 -7.99
N THR A 143 -3.62 -21.55 -8.60
CA THR A 143 -2.44 -20.92 -7.99
C THR A 143 -2.68 -19.42 -7.74
N GLY A 144 -3.29 -18.72 -8.71
CA GLY A 144 -3.67 -17.31 -8.58
C GLY A 144 -4.59 -17.04 -7.40
N TYR A 145 -5.62 -17.87 -7.21
CA TYR A 145 -6.51 -17.74 -6.06
C TYR A 145 -5.77 -17.94 -4.72
N SER A 146 -4.84 -18.89 -4.66
CA SER A 146 -4.03 -19.18 -3.47
C SER A 146 -3.10 -18.01 -3.10
N ILE A 147 -2.57 -17.31 -4.10
CA ILE A 147 -1.67 -16.17 -3.94
C ILE A 147 -2.37 -14.97 -3.28
N ILE A 148 -3.66 -14.74 -3.54
CA ILE A 148 -4.41 -13.61 -2.97
C ILE A 148 -4.47 -13.67 -1.42
N ALA A 149 -4.39 -14.87 -0.84
CA ALA A 149 -4.38 -15.06 0.61
C ALA A 149 -3.09 -14.53 1.27
N VAL A 150 -1.95 -14.54 0.56
CA VAL A 150 -0.65 -14.18 1.13
C VAL A 150 -0.53 -12.69 1.49
N PRO A 151 -0.77 -11.72 0.60
CA PRO A 151 -0.69 -10.31 0.95
C PRO A 151 -1.74 -9.96 2.01
N THR A 152 -2.96 -10.47 1.87
CA THR A 152 -4.02 -10.30 2.87
C THR A 152 -3.56 -10.78 4.24
N GLY A 153 -2.99 -11.98 4.34
CA GLY A 153 -2.45 -12.54 5.58
C GLY A 153 -1.30 -11.70 6.16
N ILE A 154 -0.36 -11.24 5.33
CA ILE A 154 0.73 -10.37 5.77
C ILE A 154 0.16 -9.06 6.34
N PHE A 155 -0.72 -8.38 5.60
CA PHE A 155 -1.35 -7.13 6.03
C PHE A 155 -2.17 -7.31 7.31
N THR A 156 -2.99 -8.35 7.40
CA THR A 156 -3.78 -8.65 8.60
C THR A 156 -2.88 -8.95 9.80
N SER A 157 -1.79 -9.70 9.61
CA SER A 157 -0.85 -10.02 10.69
C SER A 157 -0.14 -8.78 11.22
N GLU A 158 0.26 -7.86 10.34
CA GLU A 158 0.94 -6.63 10.72
C GLU A 158 -0.02 -5.63 11.38
N LEU A 159 -1.24 -5.51 10.86
CA LEU A 159 -2.30 -4.71 11.47
C LEU A 159 -2.65 -5.24 12.86
N ALA A 160 -2.84 -6.56 13.00
CA ALA A 160 -3.12 -7.19 14.30
C ALA A 160 -1.96 -6.98 15.28
N ARG A 161 -0.71 -7.05 14.81
CA ARG A 161 0.47 -6.79 15.64
C ARG A 161 0.52 -5.35 16.15
N ASN A 162 0.19 -4.38 15.30
CA ASN A 162 0.20 -2.98 15.69
C ASN A 162 -1.04 -2.55 16.50
N MET A 163 -2.14 -3.31 16.42
CA MET A 163 -3.33 -3.13 17.27
C MET A 163 -3.21 -3.82 18.63
N ARG A 164 -2.18 -4.65 18.87
CA ARG A 164 -1.95 -5.22 20.19
C ARG A 164 -1.56 -4.10 21.16
N PRO A 165 -2.26 -3.96 22.31
CA PRO A 165 -1.88 -3.00 23.32
C PRO A 165 -0.46 -3.32 23.79
N GLN A 166 0.41 -2.33 23.74
CA GLN A 166 1.73 -2.44 24.36
C GLN A 166 1.50 -2.55 25.87
N LEU A 167 1.97 -3.63 26.48
CA LEU A 167 1.91 -3.84 27.92
C LEU A 167 3.32 -3.67 28.49
N ASN A 168 3.45 -2.89 29.56
CA ASN A 168 4.65 -2.86 30.37
C ASN A 168 4.83 -4.22 31.06
N PRO A 169 6.00 -4.89 30.92
CA PRO A 169 6.28 -6.19 31.50
C PRO A 169 6.62 -6.08 33.00
N VAL A 170 5.80 -5.34 33.75
CA VAL A 170 5.91 -5.19 35.20
C VAL A 170 5.03 -6.25 35.85
N THR A 171 5.55 -6.89 36.91
CA THR A 171 4.79 -7.80 37.76
C THR A 171 4.31 -7.04 38.98
N CYS A 172 3.01 -7.09 39.28
CA CYS A 172 2.48 -6.50 40.50
C CYS A 172 3.01 -7.26 41.74
N PRO A 173 3.63 -6.59 42.72
CA PRO A 173 4.21 -7.24 43.90
C PRO A 173 3.15 -7.80 44.85
N ASN A 174 1.91 -7.29 44.80
CA ASN A 174 0.82 -7.71 45.67
C ASN A 174 0.07 -8.94 45.14
N CYS A 175 -0.37 -8.91 43.87
CA CYS A 175 -1.22 -9.97 43.30
C CYS A 175 -0.52 -10.86 42.26
N GLY A 176 0.75 -10.60 41.96
CA GLY A 176 1.54 -11.38 41.00
C GLY A 176 1.09 -11.25 39.54
N LYS A 177 0.17 -10.31 39.21
CA LYS A 177 -0.27 -10.10 37.83
C LYS A 177 0.87 -9.54 36.99
N PHE A 178 1.12 -10.16 35.84
CA PHE A 178 2.11 -9.74 34.86
C PHE A 178 1.46 -8.98 33.71
N GLY A 179 2.05 -7.86 33.30
CA GLY A 179 1.61 -7.07 32.14
C GLY A 179 0.54 -6.03 32.48
N HIS A 180 0.91 -4.75 32.39
CA HIS A 180 0.02 -3.62 32.66
C HIS A 180 0.07 -2.60 31.50
N ALA A 181 -0.97 -1.77 31.33
CA ALA A 181 -0.96 -0.75 30.28
C ALA A 181 0.26 0.19 30.41
N VAL A 182 0.81 0.65 29.29
CA VAL A 182 1.94 1.60 29.30
C VAL A 182 1.51 2.86 30.07
N GLY A 183 2.24 3.20 31.13
CA GLY A 183 1.94 4.34 32.00
C GLY A 183 0.90 4.08 33.10
N ALA A 184 0.56 2.82 33.38
CA ALA A 184 -0.29 2.50 34.54
C ALA A 184 0.46 2.71 35.86
N ASP A 185 0.02 3.68 36.66
CA ASP A 185 0.53 3.91 38.03
C ASP A 185 0.01 2.87 39.02
N PHE A 186 -1.12 2.23 38.71
CA PHE A 186 -1.78 1.27 39.59
C PHE A 186 -2.12 -0.04 38.85
N CYS A 187 -2.10 -1.14 39.59
CA CYS A 187 -2.49 -2.45 39.12
C CYS A 187 -3.99 -2.49 38.81
N ASP A 188 -4.35 -2.81 37.58
CA ASP A 188 -5.72 -2.94 37.09
C ASP A 188 -6.53 -4.09 37.73
N ARG A 189 -5.86 -5.02 38.42
CA ARG A 189 -6.53 -6.12 39.17
C ARG A 189 -6.75 -5.79 40.64
N CYS A 190 -5.77 -5.19 41.32
CA CYS A 190 -5.78 -5.06 42.78
C CYS A 190 -5.59 -3.63 43.31
N GLY A 191 -5.42 -2.64 42.43
CA GLY A 191 -5.23 -1.24 42.81
C GLY A 191 -3.89 -0.91 43.45
N HIS A 192 -2.96 -1.87 43.56
CA HIS A 192 -1.64 -1.64 44.15
C HIS A 192 -0.78 -0.75 43.24
N ALA A 193 -0.03 0.19 43.82
CA ALA A 193 0.87 1.05 43.06
C ALA A 193 1.96 0.24 42.37
N LEU A 194 2.21 0.52 41.09
CA LEU A 194 3.21 -0.14 40.25
C LEU A 194 4.53 0.66 40.19
N HIS A 195 4.67 1.69 41.03
CA HIS A 195 5.92 2.42 41.19
C HIS A 195 7.01 1.46 41.66
N ILE A 196 7.90 1.10 40.75
CA ILE A 196 9.19 0.43 41.00
C ILE A 196 10.27 1.40 40.53
#